data_AF-A0A9E1ZQU5-F1
#
_entry.id   AF-A0A9E1ZQU5-F1
#
_cell.length_a   1.000
_cell.length_b   1.000
_cell.length_c   1.000
_cell.angle_alpha   90.00
_cell.angle_beta   90.00
_cell.angle_gamma   90.00
#
_symmetry.space_group_name_H-M   'P 1'
#
loop_
_entity.id
_entity.type
_entity.pdbx_description
1 polymer ?
#
loop_
_entity_poly.entity_id
_entity_poly.type
_entity_poly.pdbx_seq_one_letter_code
_entity_poly.pdbx_strand_id
1 'polypeptide(L)'
;MQKIIKEPILNRARNLFLIFLTTLGVITITNYSTTFLESEYQKRLNNQRTHESLGEEILTDLIALENEFNKLPSIEDARDLALAEERIKELQTELRDIIQILQKGGHFRKSIPANLNRANEYEYSLIYERSEEEGYVVEVLELLPRILDLEKISQKLINSVDEKLSASTPDEKLASVARTASLLKEADTFLLRSRESANRIHYESHLEMQEISAQQEQILKYAELIA
;
A
#
# COMPACT_ATOMS: atom_id res chain seq x y z
N MET A 1 -40.77 -61.84 43.00
CA MET A 1 -40.68 -60.36 42.98
C MET A 1 -39.34 -59.96 42.36
N GLN A 2 -39.37 -58.91 41.55
CA GLN A 2 -38.49 -58.61 40.42
C GLN A 2 -36.98 -58.64 40.71
N LYS A 3 -36.26 -59.40 39.87
CA LYS A 3 -34.80 -59.39 39.77
C LYS A 3 -34.31 -58.02 39.32
N ILE A 4 -33.42 -57.46 40.13
CA ILE A 4 -32.56 -56.32 39.82
C ILE A 4 -31.61 -56.75 38.69
N ILE A 5 -32.04 -56.59 37.43
CA ILE A 5 -31.15 -56.58 36.26
C ILE A 5 -30.97 -55.12 35.90
N LYS A 6 -30.11 -54.42 36.65
CA LYS A 6 -29.71 -53.04 36.34
C LYS A 6 -28.92 -53.06 35.03
N GLU A 7 -29.58 -52.59 33.99
CA GLU A 7 -29.23 -52.60 32.57
C GLU A 7 -27.75 -52.25 32.27
N PRO A 8 -26.87 -53.25 32.07
CA PRO A 8 -25.49 -52.98 31.66
C PRO A 8 -25.41 -52.45 30.22
N ILE A 9 -26.44 -52.74 29.41
CA ILE A 9 -26.54 -52.34 28.00
C ILE A 9 -26.86 -50.85 27.88
N LEU A 10 -27.78 -50.32 28.68
CA LEU A 10 -28.16 -48.91 28.67
C LEU A 10 -26.99 -48.00 29.09
N ASN A 11 -26.22 -48.40 30.11
CA ASN A 11 -25.04 -47.65 30.54
C ASN A 11 -23.93 -47.65 29.48
N ARG A 12 -23.74 -48.74 28.74
CA ARG A 12 -22.79 -48.81 27.62
C ARG A 12 -23.24 -47.94 26.45
N ALA A 13 -24.52 -47.97 26.09
CA ALA A 13 -25.10 -47.11 25.06
C ALA A 13 -24.97 -45.63 25.43
N ARG A 14 -25.25 -45.26 26.69
CA ARG A 14 -25.04 -43.89 27.20
C ARG A 14 -23.58 -43.46 27.11
N ASN A 15 -22.63 -44.33 27.48
CA ASN A 15 -21.20 -44.00 27.42
C ASN A 15 -20.74 -43.84 25.96
N LEU A 16 -21.19 -44.69 25.04
CA LEU A 16 -20.91 -44.53 23.60
C LEU A 16 -21.51 -43.25 23.04
N PHE A 17 -22.73 -42.90 23.45
CA PHE A 17 -23.38 -41.65 23.04
C PHE A 17 -22.65 -40.42 23.58
N LEU A 18 -22.16 -40.46 24.82
CA LEU A 18 -21.32 -39.40 25.39
C LEU A 18 -19.97 -39.28 24.66
N ILE A 19 -19.33 -40.40 24.33
CA ILE A 19 -18.10 -40.38 23.53
C ILE A 19 -18.39 -39.77 22.15
N PHE A 20 -19.45 -40.19 21.49
CA PHE A 20 -19.87 -39.66 20.20
C PHE A 20 -20.14 -38.15 20.23
N LEU A 21 -20.89 -37.67 21.24
CA LEU A 21 -21.14 -36.24 21.44
C LEU A 21 -19.85 -35.47 21.71
N THR A 22 -18.94 -36.02 22.52
CA THR A 22 -17.65 -35.39 22.83
C THR A 22 -16.80 -35.29 21.57
N THR A 23 -16.68 -36.37 20.78
CA THR A 23 -15.91 -36.36 19.54
C THR A 23 -16.52 -35.40 18.52
N LEU A 24 -17.85 -35.38 18.38
CA LEU A 24 -18.55 -34.47 17.48
C LEU A 24 -18.36 -33.00 17.90
N GLY A 25 -18.42 -32.73 19.20
CA GLY A 25 -18.17 -31.40 19.77
C GLY A 25 -16.74 -30.93 19.52
N VAL A 26 -15.74 -31.79 19.75
CA VAL A 26 -14.34 -31.49 19.46
C VAL A 26 -14.14 -31.18 17.97
N ILE A 27 -14.65 -32.01 17.06
CA ILE A 27 -14.53 -31.80 15.61
C ILE A 27 -15.18 -30.49 15.16
N THR A 28 -16.34 -30.14 15.74
CA THR A 28 -17.05 -28.91 15.37
C THR A 28 -16.30 -27.67 15.86
N ILE A 29 -15.78 -27.71 17.09
CA ILE A 29 -15.00 -26.60 17.67
C ILE A 29 -13.69 -26.40 16.91
N THR A 30 -12.97 -27.47 16.59
CA THR A 30 -11.72 -27.38 15.83
C THR A 30 -11.96 -26.82 14.43
N ASN A 31 -12.96 -27.33 13.70
CA ASN A 31 -13.31 -26.78 12.37
C ASN A 31 -13.65 -25.29 12.42
N TYR A 32 -14.54 -24.89 13.33
CA TYR A 32 -14.92 -23.48 13.45
C TYR A 32 -13.72 -22.57 13.78
N SER A 33 -12.85 -23.03 14.68
CA SER A 33 -11.65 -22.27 15.08
C SER A 33 -10.66 -22.16 13.92
N THR A 34 -10.43 -23.23 13.15
CA THR A 34 -9.54 -23.23 11.98
C THR A 34 -10.05 -22.27 10.91
N THR A 35 -11.35 -22.31 10.58
CA THR A 35 -11.93 -21.40 9.57
C THR A 35 -11.86 -19.93 10.03
N PHE A 36 -12.09 -19.66 11.31
CA PHE A 36 -11.93 -18.31 11.86
C PHE A 36 -10.48 -17.82 11.73
N LEU A 37 -9.51 -18.63 12.15
CA LEU A 37 -8.09 -18.30 12.05
C LEU A 37 -7.66 -18.10 10.60
N GLU A 38 -8.08 -18.97 9.69
CA GLU A 38 -7.77 -18.83 8.25
C GLU A 38 -8.29 -17.49 7.71
N SER A 39 -9.50 -17.08 8.07
CA SER A 39 -10.04 -15.78 7.68
C SER A 39 -9.20 -14.61 8.20
N GLU A 40 -8.67 -14.68 9.42
CA GLU A 40 -7.83 -13.63 9.98
C GLU A 40 -6.47 -13.54 9.26
N TYR A 41 -5.85 -14.68 8.95
CA TYR A 41 -4.62 -14.71 8.14
C TYR A 41 -4.85 -14.13 6.73
N GLN A 42 -5.97 -14.48 6.08
CA GLN A 42 -6.31 -13.90 4.77
C GLN A 42 -6.52 -12.39 4.82
N LYS A 43 -7.16 -11.86 5.86
CA LYS A 43 -7.31 -10.41 6.06
C LYS A 43 -5.94 -9.73 6.21
N ARG A 44 -5.07 -10.28 7.06
CA ARG A 44 -3.71 -9.75 7.26
C ARG A 44 -2.90 -9.77 5.96
N LEU A 45 -2.95 -10.88 5.22
CA LEU A 45 -2.30 -10.97 3.90
C LEU A 45 -2.86 -9.96 2.91
N ASN A 46 -4.19 -9.79 2.84
CA ASN A 46 -4.80 -8.82 1.93
C ASN A 46 -4.43 -7.38 2.30
N ASN A 47 -4.37 -7.07 3.60
CA ASN A 47 -3.94 -5.77 4.07
C ASN A 47 -2.48 -5.49 3.70
N GLN A 48 -1.60 -6.48 3.85
CA GLN A 48 -0.19 -6.36 3.45
C GLN A 48 0.01 -6.25 1.93
N ARG A 49 -0.77 -6.98 1.14
CA ARG A 49 -0.81 -6.78 -0.32
C ARG A 49 -1.23 -5.36 -0.67
N THR A 50 -2.21 -4.82 0.05
CA THR A 50 -2.67 -3.45 -0.15
C THR A 50 -1.57 -2.44 0.23
N HIS A 51 -0.86 -2.67 1.34
CA HIS A 51 0.31 -1.87 1.73
C HIS A 51 1.41 -1.88 0.65
N GLU A 52 1.73 -3.05 0.09
CA GLU A 52 2.66 -3.21 -1.03
C GLU A 52 2.18 -2.44 -2.27
N SER A 53 0.93 -2.60 -2.68
CA SER A 53 0.35 -1.90 -3.84
C SER A 53 0.36 -0.37 -3.67
N LEU A 54 0.09 0.15 -2.47
CA LEU A 54 0.23 1.58 -2.20
C LEU A 54 1.68 2.06 -2.34
N GLY A 55 2.65 1.23 -1.95
CA GLY A 55 4.07 1.47 -2.20
C GLY A 55 4.43 1.52 -3.70
N GLU A 56 3.82 0.64 -4.50
CA GLU A 56 3.98 0.65 -5.97
C GLU A 56 3.38 1.90 -6.62
N GLU A 57 2.22 2.36 -6.16
CA GLU A 57 1.63 3.63 -6.62
C GLU A 57 2.54 4.82 -6.29
N ILE A 58 3.13 4.87 -5.08
CA ILE A 58 4.13 5.89 -4.73
C ILE A 58 5.32 5.86 -5.70
N LEU A 59 5.86 4.67 -6.01
CA LEU A 59 6.97 4.54 -6.97
C LEU A 59 6.59 5.05 -8.36
N THR A 60 5.37 4.73 -8.79
CA THR A 60 4.82 5.14 -10.10
C THR A 60 4.71 6.66 -10.17
N ASP A 61 4.15 7.29 -9.14
CA ASP A 61 3.98 8.74 -9.07
C ASP A 61 5.32 9.47 -8.95
N LEU A 62 6.30 8.92 -8.22
CA LEU A 62 7.66 9.47 -8.14
C LEU A 62 8.36 9.45 -9.51
N ILE A 63 8.20 8.36 -10.28
CA ILE A 63 8.77 8.25 -11.63
C ILE A 63 8.05 9.22 -12.58
N ALA A 64 6.74 9.35 -12.49
CA ALA A 64 5.98 10.34 -13.27
C ALA A 64 6.42 11.77 -12.94
N LEU A 65 6.64 12.08 -11.66
CA LEU A 65 7.13 13.38 -11.19
C LEU A 65 8.54 13.68 -11.72
N GLU A 66 9.44 12.70 -11.65
CA GLU A 66 10.79 12.77 -12.24
C GLU A 66 10.72 13.09 -13.74
N ASN A 67 9.82 12.44 -14.47
CA ASN A 67 9.61 12.70 -15.90
C ASN A 67 9.11 14.12 -16.17
N GLU A 68 8.19 14.65 -15.36
CA GLU A 68 7.74 16.04 -15.51
C GLU A 68 8.88 17.03 -15.20
N PHE A 69 9.66 16.80 -14.13
CA PHE A 69 10.83 17.64 -13.81
C PHE A 69 11.86 17.66 -14.95
N ASN A 70 12.14 16.51 -15.55
CA ASN A 70 13.09 16.40 -16.67
C ASN A 70 12.60 17.10 -17.95
N LYS A 71 11.29 17.31 -18.12
CA LYS A 71 10.72 18.05 -19.25
C LYS A 71 10.80 19.56 -19.06
N LEU A 72 10.70 20.06 -17.82
CA LEU A 72 10.64 21.49 -17.50
C LEU A 72 11.70 22.35 -18.21
N PRO A 73 13.00 21.98 -18.28
CA PRO A 73 14.02 22.78 -18.95
C PRO A 73 13.75 23.01 -20.44
N SER A 74 13.05 22.07 -21.10
CA SER A 74 12.77 22.07 -22.53
C SER A 74 11.50 22.84 -22.93
N ILE A 75 10.70 23.27 -21.95
CA ILE A 75 9.48 24.03 -22.20
C ILE A 75 9.83 25.43 -22.70
N GLU A 76 9.24 25.85 -23.83
CA GLU A 76 9.47 27.17 -24.44
C GLU A 76 8.20 28.04 -24.47
N ASP A 77 7.08 27.57 -23.93
CA ASP A 77 5.80 28.31 -23.89
C ASP A 77 5.15 28.26 -22.51
N ALA A 78 4.51 29.37 -22.10
CA ALA A 78 3.90 29.52 -20.77
C ALA A 78 2.69 28.59 -20.56
N ARG A 79 1.96 28.24 -21.62
CA ARG A 79 0.85 27.29 -21.54
C ARG A 79 1.34 25.89 -21.20
N ASP A 80 2.43 25.45 -21.84
CA ASP A 80 3.03 24.14 -21.57
C ASP A 80 3.60 24.08 -20.15
N LEU A 81 4.15 25.21 -19.65
CA LEU A 81 4.58 25.32 -18.25
C LEU A 81 3.41 25.17 -17.27
N ALA A 82 2.29 25.84 -17.53
CA ALA A 82 1.09 25.74 -16.69
C ALA A 82 0.52 24.31 -16.66
N LEU A 83 0.53 23.60 -17.79
CA LEU A 83 0.11 22.19 -17.86
C LEU A 83 1.05 21.27 -17.08
N ALA A 84 2.36 21.53 -17.13
CA ALA A 84 3.33 20.76 -16.34
C ALA A 84 3.16 21.02 -14.84
N GLU A 85 2.93 22.27 -14.44
CA GLU A 85 2.65 22.65 -13.03
C GLU A 85 1.40 21.94 -12.49
N GLU A 86 0.31 21.91 -13.26
CA GLU A 86 -0.92 21.21 -12.89
C GLU A 86 -0.67 19.71 -12.65
N ARG A 87 0.01 19.03 -13.59
CA ARG A 87 0.36 17.61 -13.47
C ARG A 87 1.26 17.33 -12.27
N ILE A 88 2.27 18.17 -12.05
CA ILE A 88 3.16 18.02 -10.90
C ILE A 88 2.37 18.13 -9.59
N LYS A 89 1.42 19.08 -9.51
CA LYS A 89 0.58 19.27 -8.33
C LYS A 89 -0.38 18.10 -8.11
N GLU A 90 -0.93 17.53 -9.17
CA GLU A 90 -1.75 16.31 -9.10
C GLU A 90 -0.94 15.15 -8.50
N LEU A 91 0.24 14.87 -9.05
CA LEU A 91 1.14 13.82 -8.55
C LEU A 91 1.55 14.04 -7.09
N GLN A 92 1.88 15.27 -6.70
CA GLN A 92 2.20 15.59 -5.30
C GLN A 92 1.00 15.40 -4.37
N THR A 93 -0.22 15.67 -4.85
CA THR A 93 -1.44 15.45 -4.07
C THR A 93 -1.68 13.96 -3.86
N GLU A 94 -1.58 13.17 -4.93
CA GLU A 94 -1.72 11.72 -4.87
C GLU A 94 -0.69 11.08 -3.93
N LEU A 95 0.58 11.47 -4.03
CA LEU A 95 1.65 11.04 -3.11
C LEU A 95 1.31 11.34 -1.65
N ARG A 96 0.81 12.54 -1.34
CA ARG A 96 0.41 12.90 0.03
C ARG A 96 -0.76 12.06 0.52
N ASP A 97 -1.74 11.83 -0.33
CA ASP A 97 -2.94 11.07 0.01
C ASP A 97 -2.58 9.60 0.31
N ILE A 98 -1.74 8.98 -0.52
CA ILE A 98 -1.25 7.62 -0.28
C ILE A 98 -0.46 7.55 1.03
N ILE A 99 0.46 8.50 1.27
CA ILE A 99 1.24 8.54 2.52
C ILE A 99 0.32 8.71 3.75
N GLN A 100 -0.74 9.52 3.64
CA GLN A 100 -1.71 9.66 4.73
C GLN A 100 -2.49 8.36 4.99
N ILE A 101 -2.87 7.63 3.94
CA ILE A 101 -3.52 6.32 4.05
C ILE A 101 -2.58 5.33 4.74
N LEU A 102 -1.31 5.24 4.33
CA LEU A 102 -0.31 4.39 4.99
C LEU A 102 -0.10 4.78 6.47
N GLN A 103 -0.27 6.06 6.83
CA GLN A 103 -0.16 6.51 8.21
C GLN A 103 -1.43 6.29 9.04
N LYS A 104 -2.62 6.20 8.47
CA LYS A 104 -3.86 6.26 9.27
C LYS A 104 -4.85 5.14 8.95
N GLY A 105 -4.56 4.31 7.96
CA GLY A 105 -5.57 3.54 7.26
C GLY A 105 -6.43 4.42 6.36
N GLY A 106 -7.19 3.80 5.46
CA GLY A 106 -8.12 4.50 4.59
C GLY A 106 -8.39 3.79 3.28
N HIS A 107 -8.97 4.55 2.37
CA HIS A 107 -9.35 4.08 1.04
C HIS A 107 -8.65 4.92 -0.02
N PHE A 108 -7.86 4.26 -0.86
CA PHE A 108 -7.32 4.87 -2.07
C PHE A 108 -8.28 4.56 -3.23
N ARG A 109 -8.54 5.55 -4.08
CA ARG A 109 -9.40 5.40 -5.26
C ARG A 109 -8.84 6.20 -6.43
N LYS A 110 -8.82 5.59 -7.60
CA LYS A 110 -8.37 6.21 -8.84
C LYS A 110 -9.27 5.76 -9.98
N SER A 111 -9.73 6.70 -10.80
CA SER A 111 -10.45 6.35 -12.03
C SER A 111 -9.44 6.15 -13.15
N ILE A 112 -9.47 4.98 -13.79
CA ILE A 112 -8.56 4.61 -14.86
C ILE A 112 -9.35 4.51 -16.18
N PRO A 113 -9.00 5.30 -17.21
CA PRO A 113 -9.63 5.20 -18.51
C PRO A 113 -9.41 3.81 -19.11
N ALA A 114 -10.51 3.12 -19.41
CA ALA A 114 -10.48 1.73 -19.83
C ALA A 114 -10.86 1.56 -21.31
N ASN A 115 -11.60 2.54 -21.88
CA ASN A 115 -12.19 2.48 -23.22
C ASN A 115 -12.72 1.08 -23.58
N LEU A 116 -13.41 0.44 -22.62
CA LEU A 116 -13.97 -0.89 -22.79
C LEU A 116 -15.35 -0.75 -23.43
N ASN A 117 -15.76 -1.76 -24.22
CA ASN A 117 -17.07 -1.78 -24.87
C ASN A 117 -18.28 -1.55 -23.93
N ARG A 118 -18.10 -1.69 -22.61
CA ARG A 118 -19.16 -1.54 -21.59
C ARG A 118 -18.90 -0.42 -20.57
N ALA A 119 -17.72 0.17 -20.54
CA ALA A 119 -17.35 1.21 -19.58
C ALA A 119 -16.16 2.03 -20.10
N ASN A 120 -16.28 3.37 -20.03
CA ASN A 120 -15.20 4.26 -20.44
C ASN A 120 -14.06 4.29 -19.41
N GLU A 121 -14.36 3.97 -18.15
CA GLU A 121 -13.47 4.05 -17.01
C GLU A 121 -13.70 2.86 -16.06
N TYR A 122 -12.68 2.49 -15.29
CA TYR A 122 -12.80 1.59 -14.14
C TYR A 122 -12.26 2.26 -12.87
N GLU A 123 -12.94 2.06 -11.75
CA GLU A 123 -12.45 2.52 -10.44
C GLU A 123 -11.48 1.48 -9.88
N TYR A 124 -10.22 1.86 -9.75
CA TYR A 124 -9.24 1.12 -8.97
C TYR A 124 -9.34 1.58 -7.52
N SER A 125 -9.54 0.63 -6.61
CA SER A 125 -9.70 0.95 -5.19
C SER A 125 -8.88 0.01 -4.31
N LEU A 126 -8.20 0.58 -3.32
CA LEU A 126 -7.45 -0.16 -2.31
C LEU A 126 -7.98 0.23 -0.92
N ILE A 127 -8.09 -0.76 -0.03
CA ILE A 127 -8.53 -0.56 1.35
C ILE A 127 -7.41 -1.02 2.27
N TYR A 128 -6.84 -0.06 3.00
CA TYR A 128 -5.77 -0.33 3.96
C TYR A 128 -6.28 -0.08 5.38
N GLU A 129 -6.14 -1.08 6.23
CA GLU A 129 -6.46 -1.01 7.65
C GLU A 129 -5.15 -0.94 8.45
N ARG A 130 -4.98 0.09 9.27
CA ARG A 130 -3.82 0.19 10.16
C ARG A 130 -4.17 -0.48 11.49
N SER A 131 -3.34 -1.41 11.95
CA SER A 131 -3.50 -1.99 13.30
C SER A 131 -3.08 -0.99 14.36
N GLU A 132 -3.79 -0.93 15.49
CA GLU A 132 -3.39 -0.10 16.65
C GLU A 132 -2.07 -0.57 17.28
N GLU A 133 -1.71 -1.83 17.07
CA GLU A 133 -0.46 -2.44 17.55
C GLU A 133 0.72 -2.23 16.58
N GLU A 134 0.44 -1.88 15.33
CA GLU A 134 1.45 -1.54 14.34
C GLU A 134 2.02 -0.14 14.67
N GLY A 135 3.24 -0.16 15.22
CA GLY A 135 4.05 1.05 15.42
C GLY A 135 4.21 1.86 14.13
N TYR A 136 4.87 3.02 14.21
CA TYR A 136 5.09 3.80 13.00
C TYR A 136 6.05 3.07 12.06
N VAL A 137 5.58 2.80 10.84
CA VAL A 137 6.38 2.34 9.70
C VAL A 137 7.36 3.46 9.35
N VAL A 138 8.65 3.23 9.59
CA VAL A 138 9.72 4.25 9.53
C VAL A 138 9.84 4.83 8.12
N GLU A 139 9.66 3.97 7.13
CA GLU A 139 9.66 4.22 5.69
C GLU A 139 8.68 5.34 5.34
N VAL A 140 7.46 5.21 5.86
CA VAL A 140 6.34 6.14 5.62
C VAL A 140 6.58 7.46 6.35
N LEU A 141 7.15 7.42 7.55
CA LEU A 141 7.53 8.64 8.29
C LEU A 141 8.62 9.44 7.59
N GLU A 142 9.58 8.77 6.96
CA GLU A 142 10.65 9.43 6.21
C GLU A 142 10.17 9.99 4.85
N LEU A 143 9.13 9.38 4.25
CA LEU A 143 8.61 9.81 2.93
C LEU A 143 7.98 11.20 2.99
N LEU A 144 7.08 11.45 3.94
CA LEU A 144 6.34 12.72 4.02
C LEU A 144 7.23 13.97 3.97
N PRO A 145 8.27 14.13 4.82
CA PRO A 145 9.12 15.32 4.77
C PRO A 145 9.84 15.47 3.43
N ARG A 146 10.23 14.36 2.79
CA ARG A 146 10.88 14.40 1.46
C ARG A 146 9.90 14.83 0.36
N ILE A 147 8.65 14.39 0.41
CA ILE A 147 7.62 14.88 -0.53
C ILE A 147 7.42 16.39 -0.34
N LEU A 148 7.36 16.89 0.89
CA LEU A 148 7.27 18.33 1.15
C LEU A 148 8.48 19.12 0.64
N ASP A 149 9.68 18.53 0.66
CA ASP A 149 10.86 19.15 0.07
C ASP A 149 10.85 19.12 -1.46
N LEU A 150 10.33 18.05 -2.08
CA LEU A 150 10.08 17.97 -3.52
C LEU A 150 9.06 19.01 -3.99
N GLU A 151 8.02 19.29 -3.20
CA GLU A 151 7.06 20.36 -3.48
C GLU A 151 7.73 21.74 -3.54
N LYS A 152 8.60 22.04 -2.56
CA LYS A 152 9.35 23.30 -2.55
C LYS A 152 10.28 23.42 -3.75
N ILE A 153 10.95 22.33 -4.12
CA ILE A 153 11.85 22.29 -5.28
C ILE A 153 11.08 22.43 -6.59
N SER A 154 9.92 21.78 -6.70
CA SER A 154 9.01 21.91 -7.84
C SER A 154 8.64 23.38 -8.07
N GLN A 155 8.23 24.10 -7.03
CA GLN A 155 7.91 25.51 -7.17
C GLN A 155 9.11 26.35 -7.64
N LYS A 156 10.31 26.07 -7.10
CA LYS A 156 11.53 26.75 -7.54
C LYS A 156 11.87 26.45 -9.01
N LEU A 157 11.67 25.20 -9.43
CA LEU A 157 11.89 24.77 -10.82
C LEU A 157 10.93 25.49 -11.77
N ILE A 158 9.64 25.51 -11.45
CA ILE A 158 8.61 26.19 -12.23
C ILE A 158 8.94 27.68 -12.36
N ASN A 159 9.23 28.35 -11.25
CA ASN A 159 9.60 29.77 -11.25
C ASN A 159 10.87 30.03 -12.08
N SER A 160 11.88 29.16 -11.99
CA SER A 160 13.11 29.30 -12.79
C SER A 160 12.86 29.13 -14.29
N VAL A 161 11.90 28.29 -14.68
CA VAL A 161 11.48 28.18 -16.09
C VAL A 161 10.65 29.37 -16.52
N ASP A 162 9.74 29.87 -15.68
CA ASP A 162 8.97 31.08 -15.96
C ASP A 162 9.87 32.31 -16.18
N GLU A 163 10.91 32.45 -15.35
CA GLU A 163 11.96 33.47 -15.53
C GLU A 163 12.72 33.29 -16.85
N LYS A 164 12.99 32.04 -17.28
CA LYS A 164 13.60 31.74 -18.59
C LYS A 164 12.69 32.23 -19.74
N LEU A 165 11.38 32.01 -19.63
CA LEU A 165 10.39 32.38 -20.64
C LEU A 165 10.19 33.90 -20.71
N SER A 166 10.28 34.58 -19.57
CA SER A 166 10.09 36.03 -19.43
C SER A 166 11.38 36.84 -19.61
N ALA A 167 12.53 36.17 -19.77
CA ALA A 167 13.83 36.82 -19.89
C ALA A 167 13.89 37.79 -21.09
N SER A 168 14.31 39.03 -20.82
CA SER A 168 14.44 40.06 -21.86
C SER A 168 15.84 40.10 -22.45
N THR A 169 16.82 39.47 -21.79
CA THR A 169 18.21 39.43 -22.22
C THR A 169 18.76 37.99 -22.30
N PRO A 170 19.78 37.74 -23.15
CA PRO A 170 20.46 36.45 -23.20
C PRO A 170 21.09 36.02 -21.86
N ASP A 171 21.62 36.97 -21.09
CA ASP A 171 22.27 36.70 -19.81
C ASP A 171 21.25 36.25 -18.75
N GLU A 172 20.07 36.87 -18.68
CA GLU A 172 18.96 36.43 -17.83
C GLU A 172 18.47 35.02 -18.20
N LYS A 173 18.34 34.74 -19.50
CA LYS A 173 17.95 33.41 -19.99
C LYS A 173 18.99 32.36 -19.59
N LEU A 174 20.28 32.67 -19.75
CA LEU A 174 21.38 31.76 -19.40
C LEU A 174 21.44 31.51 -17.88
N ALA A 175 21.25 32.54 -17.06
CA ALA A 175 21.21 32.41 -15.61
C ALA A 175 20.05 31.51 -15.15
N SER A 176 18.87 31.66 -15.75
CA SER A 176 17.69 30.84 -15.48
C SER A 176 17.92 29.38 -15.85
N VAL A 177 18.53 29.11 -17.00
CA VAL A 177 18.90 27.74 -17.43
C VAL A 177 19.87 27.09 -16.44
N ALA A 178 20.92 27.81 -16.02
CA ALA A 178 21.88 27.30 -15.04
C ALA A 178 21.23 27.00 -13.68
N ARG A 179 20.31 27.86 -13.22
CA ARG A 179 19.56 27.64 -11.99
C ARG A 179 18.64 26.43 -12.09
N THR A 180 17.89 26.30 -13.18
CA THR A 180 17.02 25.14 -13.44
C THR A 180 17.83 23.83 -13.42
N ALA A 181 19.00 23.80 -14.05
CA ALA A 181 19.87 22.61 -14.03
C ALA A 181 20.36 22.25 -12.61
N SER A 182 20.70 23.24 -11.79
CA SER A 182 21.09 23.01 -10.40
C SER A 182 19.93 22.49 -9.55
N LEU A 183 18.74 23.05 -9.71
CA LEU A 183 17.53 22.62 -9.00
C LEU A 183 17.12 21.20 -9.39
N LEU A 184 17.28 20.82 -10.66
CA LEU A 184 16.99 19.46 -11.13
C LEU A 184 17.89 18.44 -10.42
N LYS A 185 19.19 18.73 -10.30
CA LYS A 185 20.12 17.87 -9.56
C LYS A 185 19.79 17.74 -8.07
N GLU A 186 19.27 18.81 -7.47
CA GLU A 186 18.76 18.78 -6.10
C GLU A 186 17.52 17.88 -6.01
N ALA A 187 16.59 18.02 -6.95
CA ALA A 187 15.40 17.20 -7.06
C ALA A 187 15.74 15.70 -7.18
N ASP A 188 16.70 15.35 -8.04
CA ASP A 188 17.17 13.96 -8.25
C ASP A 188 17.57 13.29 -6.94
N THR A 189 18.21 14.04 -6.04
CA THR A 189 18.65 13.51 -4.74
C THR A 189 17.45 13.17 -3.85
N PHE A 190 16.42 14.02 -3.84
CA PHE A 190 15.20 13.79 -3.08
C PHE A 190 14.35 12.68 -3.71
N LEU A 191 14.25 12.62 -5.03
CA LEU A 191 13.55 11.56 -5.77
C LEU A 191 14.19 10.20 -5.53
N LEU A 192 15.52 10.10 -5.64
CA LEU A 192 16.26 8.86 -5.39
C LEU A 192 15.96 8.32 -3.98
N ARG A 193 16.10 9.16 -2.95
CA ARG A 193 15.83 8.75 -1.56
C ARG A 193 14.37 8.40 -1.33
N SER A 194 13.44 9.10 -1.96
CA SER A 194 12.02 8.79 -1.85
C SER A 194 11.72 7.42 -2.48
N ARG A 195 12.33 7.12 -3.63
CA ARG A 195 12.23 5.80 -4.28
C ARG A 195 12.86 4.70 -3.42
N GLU A 196 14.00 4.95 -2.77
CA GLU A 196 14.61 4.00 -1.84
C GLU A 196 13.64 3.62 -0.70
N SER A 197 12.94 4.59 -0.12
CA SER A 197 11.96 4.29 0.94
C SER A 197 10.69 3.65 0.42
N ALA A 198 10.22 4.00 -0.77
CA ALA A 198 9.08 3.31 -1.38
C ALA A 198 9.42 1.85 -1.76
N ASN A 199 10.65 1.58 -2.22
CA ASN A 199 11.15 0.22 -2.41
C ASN A 199 11.27 -0.53 -1.07
N ARG A 200 11.61 0.16 0.02
CA ARG A 200 11.68 -0.44 1.35
C ARG A 200 10.30 -0.88 1.84
N ILE A 201 9.25 -0.10 1.57
CA ILE A 201 7.84 -0.50 1.79
C ILE A 201 7.54 -1.82 1.08
N HIS A 202 7.87 -1.93 -0.22
CA HIS A 202 7.65 -3.16 -0.98
C HIS A 202 8.42 -4.33 -0.38
N TYR A 203 9.70 -4.14 -0.05
CA TYR A 203 10.53 -5.21 0.50
C TYR A 203 10.01 -5.72 1.85
N GLU A 204 9.64 -4.80 2.76
CA GLU A 204 9.13 -5.14 4.08
C GLU A 204 7.76 -5.82 4.00
N SER A 205 6.85 -5.31 3.17
CA SER A 205 5.55 -5.95 2.92
C SER A 205 5.72 -7.38 2.43
N HIS A 206 6.69 -7.61 1.54
CA HIS A 206 6.99 -8.94 1.04
C HIS A 206 7.45 -9.89 2.15
N LEU A 207 8.34 -9.43 3.04
CA LEU A 207 8.80 -10.22 4.19
C LEU A 207 7.67 -10.54 5.16
N GLU A 208 6.83 -9.54 5.48
CA GLU A 208 5.69 -9.73 6.37
C GLU A 208 4.67 -10.71 5.79
N MET A 209 4.38 -10.64 4.49
CA MET A 209 3.52 -11.62 3.84
C MET A 209 4.08 -13.05 3.90
N GLN A 210 5.40 -13.22 3.74
CA GLN A 210 6.05 -14.53 3.89
C GLN A 210 5.90 -15.06 5.32
N GLU A 211 6.10 -14.20 6.31
CA GLU A 211 5.94 -14.58 7.71
C GLU A 211 4.49 -14.98 8.03
N ILE A 212 3.51 -14.16 7.62
CA ILE A 212 2.09 -14.42 7.80
C ILE A 212 1.69 -15.75 7.12
N SER A 213 2.20 -16.00 5.91
CA SER A 213 1.94 -17.24 5.17
C SER A 213 2.55 -18.46 5.86
N ALA A 214 3.77 -18.36 6.38
CA ALA A 214 4.42 -19.43 7.13
C ALA A 214 3.68 -19.74 8.44
N GLN A 215 3.22 -18.71 9.16
CA GLN A 215 2.40 -18.87 10.36
C GLN A 215 1.06 -19.58 10.04
N GLN A 216 0.41 -19.19 8.94
CA GLN A 216 -0.81 -19.83 8.46
C GLN A 216 -0.60 -21.32 8.15
N GLU A 217 0.46 -21.65 7.40
CA GLU A 217 0.79 -23.04 7.04
C GLU A 217 1.06 -23.90 8.28
N GLN A 218 1.80 -23.38 9.26
CA GLN A 218 2.06 -24.08 10.51
C GLN A 218 0.77 -24.42 11.26
N ILE A 219 -0.15 -23.45 11.38
CA ILE A 219 -1.43 -23.66 12.09
C ILE A 219 -2.32 -24.67 11.37
N LEU A 220 -2.40 -24.60 10.04
CA LEU A 220 -3.14 -25.58 9.23
C LEU A 220 -2.58 -26.99 9.44
N LYS A 221 -1.26 -27.15 9.43
CA LYS A 221 -0.60 -28.44 9.70
C LYS A 221 -0.91 -28.98 11.10
N TYR A 222 -0.94 -28.13 12.12
CA TYR A 222 -1.35 -28.54 13.47
C TYR A 222 -2.82 -28.95 13.53
N ALA A 223 -3.70 -28.26 12.80
CA ALA A 223 -5.11 -28.59 12.74
C ALA A 223 -5.35 -29.96 12.06
N GLU A 224 -4.63 -30.27 10.99
CA GLU A 224 -4.69 -31.59 10.31
C GLU A 224 -4.21 -32.74 11.19
N LEU A 225 -3.26 -32.51 12.09
CA LEU A 225 -2.76 -33.53 13.02
C LEU A 225 -3.75 -33.86 14.16
N ILE A 226 -4.70 -32.96 14.44
CA ILE A 226 -5.66 -33.08 15.54
C ILE A 226 -7.04 -33.57 15.04
N ALA A 227 -7.33 -33.43 13.74
CA ALA A 227 -8.55 -33.91 13.07
C ALA A 227 -8.53 -35.42 12.81
#